data_AF-A0A5B1M7K3-F1
#
_entry.id   AF-A0A5B1M7K3-F1
#
_cell.length_a   1.000
_cell.length_b   1.000
_cell.length_c   1.000
_cell.angle_alpha   90.00
_cell.angle_beta   90.00
_cell.angle_gamma   90.00
#
_symmetry.space_group_name_H-M   'P 1'
#
loop_
_entity.id
_entity.type
_entity.pdbx_description
1 polymer ?
#
loop_
_entity_poly.entity_id
_entity_poly.type
_entity_poly.pdbx_seq_one_letter_code
_entity_poly.pdbx_strand_id
1 'polypeptide(L)' 'MSDKKQVPTGSTGKGESDWERRRRLAEVFGDALPEVTSDEKEPGERSADGESATDRWLKSQVPPHHG' A
#
# COMPACT_ATOMS: atom_id res chain seq x y z
N MET A 1 7.65 26.90 11.91
CA MET A 1 7.50 26.67 10.46
C MET A 1 8.41 25.51 10.11
N SER A 2 7.90 24.28 10.12
CA SER A 2 8.70 23.09 9.84
C SER A 2 8.08 22.39 8.64
N ASP A 3 8.72 22.60 7.49
CA ASP A 3 8.51 21.88 6.24
C ASP A 3 8.62 20.37 6.47
N LYS A 4 7.47 19.69 6.50
CA LYS A 4 7.42 18.23 6.39
C LYS A 4 7.77 17.87 4.95
N LYS A 5 9.02 17.46 4.74
CA LYS A 5 9.46 16.82 3.49
C LYS A 5 8.62 15.55 3.29
N GLN A 6 7.69 15.61 2.34
CA GLN A 6 6.90 14.48 1.88
C GLN A 6 7.86 13.40 1.37
N VAL A 7 7.90 12.25 2.03
CA VAL A 7 8.50 11.03 1.47
C VAL A 7 7.62 10.57 0.31
N PRO A 8 8.15 10.37 -0.91
CA PRO A 8 7.37 9.83 -2.01
C PRO A 8 7.15 8.33 -1.75
N THR A 9 6.04 8.01 -1.08
CA THR A 9 5.48 6.65 -1.14
C THR A 9 5.16 6.39 -2.61
N GLY A 10 5.73 5.33 -3.18
CA GLY A 10 5.65 5.01 -4.59
C GLY A 10 4.21 4.87 -5.10
N SER A 11 3.60 5.99 -5.46
CA SER A 11 2.57 6.08 -6.49
C SER A 11 3.27 6.42 -7.79
N THR A 12 3.93 5.42 -8.38
CA THR A 12 4.21 5.48 -9.82
C THR A 12 3.00 4.90 -10.53
N GLY A 13 1.93 5.69 -10.57
CA GLY A 13 0.67 5.27 -11.20
C GLY A 13 -0.35 6.38 -11.29
N LYS A 14 0.08 7.65 -11.35
CA LYS A 14 -0.82 8.75 -11.70
C LYS A 14 -1.12 8.66 -13.19
N GLY A 15 -2.10 7.83 -13.57
CA GLY A 15 -2.68 7.80 -14.92
C GLY A 15 -2.46 6.52 -15.74
N GLU A 16 -1.93 5.44 -15.17
CA GLU A 16 -1.89 4.17 -15.92
C GLU A 16 -3.28 3.55 -15.99
N SER A 17 -3.68 3.18 -17.21
CA SER A 17 -4.83 2.35 -17.46
C SER A 17 -4.58 0.91 -17.00
N ASP A 18 -5.66 0.15 -16.80
CA ASP A 18 -5.54 -1.26 -16.37
C ASP A 18 -4.78 -2.12 -17.38
N TRP A 19 -4.83 -1.79 -18.67
CA TRP A 19 -4.09 -2.51 -19.71
C TRP A 19 -2.59 -2.25 -19.64
N GLU A 20 -2.16 -1.01 -19.35
CA GLU A 20 -0.75 -0.65 -19.16
C GLU A 20 -0.18 -1.37 -17.94
N ARG A 21 -0.93 -1.39 -16.85
CA ARG A 21 -0.56 -2.11 -15.63
C ARG A 21 -0.40 -3.60 -15.89
N ARG A 22 -1.35 -4.21 -16.59
CA ARG A 22 -1.29 -5.64 -16.96
C ARG A 22 -0.07 -5.94 -17.82
N ARG A 23 0.21 -5.11 -18.83
CA ARG A 23 1.37 -5.25 -19.73
C ARG A 23 2.70 -5.16 -18.98
N ARG A 24 2.85 -4.17 -18.09
CA ARG A 24 4.06 -3.99 -17.27
C ARG A 24 4.33 -5.20 -16.38
N LEU A 25 3.27 -5.76 -15.78
CA LEU A 25 3.40 -6.96 -14.94
C LEU A 25 3.79 -8.18 -15.79
N ALA A 26 3.21 -8.34 -16.97
CA ALA A 26 3.53 -9.45 -17.86
C ALA A 26 4.98 -9.43 -18.37
N GLU A 27 5.59 -8.25 -18.52
CA GLU A 27 7.02 -8.13 -18.88
C GLU A 27 7.96 -8.74 -17.84
N VAL A 28 7.59 -8.71 -16.56
CA VAL A 28 8.40 -9.22 -15.44
C VAL A 28 8.00 -10.64 -15.05
N PHE A 29 6.70 -10.91 -15.00
CA PHE A 29 6.13 -12.12 -14.42
C PHE A 29 5.52 -13.08 -15.46
N GLY A 30 5.41 -12.67 -16.72
CA GLY A 30 4.67 -13.39 -17.76
C GLY A 30 3.15 -13.19 -17.66
N ASP A 31 2.40 -13.84 -18.56
CA ASP A 31 0.94 -13.65 -18.65
C ASP A 31 0.16 -14.30 -17.50
N ALA A 32 0.76 -15.26 -16.81
CA ALA A 32 0.18 -15.93 -15.66
C ALA A 32 0.53 -15.18 -14.37
N LEU A 33 -0.43 -14.42 -13.84
CA LEU A 33 -0.29 -13.82 -12.51
C LEU A 33 -0.66 -14.85 -11.44
N PRO A 34 0.00 -14.82 -10.26
CA PRO A 34 -0.45 -15.60 -9.11
C PRO A 34 -1.91 -15.27 -8.78
N GLU A 35 -2.72 -16.30 -8.59
CA GLU A 35 -4.04 -16.12 -8.01
C GLU A 35 -3.87 -15.78 -6.52
N VAL A 36 -4.62 -14.78 -6.06
CA VAL A 36 -4.68 -14.35 -4.66
C VAL A 36 -6.14 -14.39 -4.26
N THR A 37 -6.46 -15.13 -3.21
CA THR A 37 -7.83 -15.26 -2.73
C THR A 37 -8.30 -13.97 -2.08
N SER A 38 -9.61 -13.80 -1.95
CA SER A 38 -10.15 -12.54 -1.41
C SER A 38 -9.84 -12.33 0.08
N ASP A 39 -9.57 -13.39 0.83
CA ASP A 39 -9.22 -13.35 2.25
C ASP A 39 -7.78 -12.89 2.50
N GLU A 40 -6.87 -13.08 1.53
CA GLU A 40 -5.50 -12.55 1.58
C GLU A 40 -5.44 -11.05 1.24
N LYS A 41 -6.51 -10.49 0.68
CA LYS A 41 -6.60 -9.06 0.37
C LYS A 41 -7.18 -8.31 1.55
N GLU A 42 -6.45 -7.33 2.08
CA GLU A 42 -6.99 -6.46 3.11
C GLU A 42 -8.09 -5.56 2.51
N PRO A 43 -9.34 -5.62 3.00
CA PRO A 43 -10.42 -4.80 2.50
C PRO A 43 -10.22 -3.36 3.00
N GLY A 44 -9.58 -2.50 2.20
CA GLY A 44 -9.62 -1.06 2.45
C GLY A 44 -8.31 -0.29 2.46
N GLU A 45 -7.23 -0.77 1.85
CA GLU A 45 -5.94 -0.06 1.77
C GLU A 45 -5.98 1.32 1.07
N ARG A 46 -7.16 1.79 0.64
CA ARG A 46 -7.37 3.13 0.07
C ARG A 46 -7.99 4.09 1.08
N SER A 47 -7.38 4.26 2.24
CA SER A 47 -7.66 5.42 3.09
C SER A 47 -6.87 6.61 2.54
N ALA A 48 -7.52 7.42 1.72
CA ALA A 48 -6.92 8.63 1.12
C ALA A 48 -6.54 9.70 2.17
N ASP A 49 -7.04 9.60 3.40
CA ASP A 49 -7.04 10.72 4.37
C ASP A 49 -6.57 10.39 5.80
N GLY A 50 -5.94 9.23 6.04
CA GLY A 50 -5.30 8.98 7.32
C GLY A 50 -5.49 7.57 7.85
N GLU A 51 -4.36 7.07 8.37
CA GLU A 51 -4.15 5.94 9.26
C GLU A 51 -5.26 4.87 9.33
N SER A 52 -4.95 3.68 8.82
CA SER A 52 -5.84 2.52 8.88
C SER A 52 -6.11 2.10 10.34
N ALA A 53 -7.23 1.41 10.55
CA ALA A 53 -7.54 0.84 11.87
C ALA A 53 -6.44 -0.13 12.35
N THR A 54 -5.83 -0.86 11.41
CA THR A 54 -4.69 -1.76 11.61
C THR A 54 -3.47 -1.00 12.13
N ASP A 55 -3.09 0.12 11.48
CA ASP A 55 -1.97 0.97 11.92
C ASP A 55 -2.19 1.52 13.32
N ARG A 56 -3.41 1.97 13.61
CA ARG A 56 -3.78 2.49 14.93
C ARG A 56 -3.66 1.42 16.02
N TRP A 57 -4.09 0.19 15.73
CA TRP A 57 -3.95 -0.92 16.65
C TRP A 57 -2.48 -1.26 16.90
N LEU A 58 -1.66 -1.38 15.86
CA LEU A 58 -0.21 -1.65 15.97
C LEU A 58 0.51 -0.63 16.85
N LYS A 59 0.25 0.67 16.65
CA LYS A 59 0.87 1.73 17.44
C LYS A 59 0.45 1.74 18.92
N SER A 60 -0.70 1.16 19.25
CA SER A 60 -1.15 1.00 20.63
C SER A 60 -0.43 -0.13 21.38
N GLN A 61 0.28 -1.02 20.67
CA GLN A 61 0.94 -2.18 21.26
C GLN A 61 2.35 -1.88 21.78
N VAL A 62 2.76 -0.61 21.87
CA VAL A 62 4.10 -0.25 22.39
C VAL A 62 4.16 -0.58 23.89
N PRO A 63 5.07 -1.48 24.34
CA PRO A 63 5.20 -1.80 25.75
C PRO A 63 5.60 -0.58 26.60
N PRO A 64 5.13 -0.47 27.87
CA PRO A 64 5.28 0.73 28.70
C PRO A 64 6.70 1.02 29.21
N HIS A 65 7.70 0.25 28.78
CA HIS A 65 9.09 0.36 29.24
C HIS A 65 10.06 0.57 28.08
N HIS A 66 9.82 1.62 27.30
CA HIS A 66 10.91 2.36 26.67
C HIS A 66 11.17 3.60 27.52
N GLY A 67 12.03 3.41 28.53
CA GLY A 67 12.78 4.47 29.21
C GLY A 67 14.25 4.31 28.86
#